data_AF-H1HIW7-F1
#
_entry.id   AF-H1HIW7-F1
#
_cell.length_a   1.000
_cell.length_b   1.000
_cell.length_c   1.000
_cell.angle_alpha   90.00
_cell.angle_beta   90.00
_cell.angle_gamma   90.00
#
_symmetry.space_group_name_H-M   'P 1'
#
loop_
_entity.id
_entity.type
_entity.pdbx_description
1 polymer ?
#
loop_
_entity_poly.entity_id
_entity_poly.type
_entity_poly.pdbx_seq_one_letter_code
_entity_poly.pdbx_strand_id
1 'polypeptide(L)'
;MSFRLNEPARKVDDLQQMVYRIINTWGDAPDFPQMKDYGVTKESLLSYLFDKQSVLDSMGSEKSHLTLLGIFVVTPIFIASLFPVSKLPFGRYAAILFAIGGALLFGLVRLFMGFVIKQRLAKMHDEQHEQYIEQVVNYRSRK
;
A
#
# COMPACT_ATOMS: atom_id res chain seq x y z
N MET A 1 -0.30 -0.36 -36.89
CA MET A 1 -1.06 0.64 -36.09
C MET A 1 -0.21 0.99 -34.88
N SER A 2 0.37 2.20 -34.85
CA SER A 2 1.39 2.58 -33.87
C SER A 2 0.77 3.04 -32.55
N PHE A 3 0.94 2.26 -31.49
CA PHE A 3 0.63 2.72 -30.14
C PHE A 3 1.89 3.35 -29.54
N ARG A 4 1.95 4.69 -29.55
CA ARG A 4 2.93 5.47 -28.79
C ARG A 4 2.32 5.77 -27.43
N LEU A 5 2.81 5.10 -26.38
CA LEU A 5 2.53 5.49 -25.00
C LEU A 5 3.82 6.02 -24.39
N ASN A 6 3.94 7.34 -24.43
CA ASN A 6 4.81 8.10 -23.54
C ASN A 6 4.09 8.16 -22.18
N GLU A 7 3.92 7.03 -21.52
CA GLU A 7 3.36 6.94 -20.17
C GLU A 7 4.52 6.88 -19.17
N PRO A 8 4.66 7.88 -18.29
CA PRO A 8 5.72 7.86 -17.29
C PRO A 8 5.47 6.69 -16.34
N ALA A 9 6.24 5.61 -16.50
CA ALA A 9 6.47 4.51 -15.56
C ALA A 9 5.28 4.26 -14.60
N ARG A 10 4.24 3.57 -15.08
CA ARG A 10 3.11 3.11 -14.27
C ARG A 10 3.66 2.18 -13.19
N LYS A 11 3.78 2.73 -11.98
CA LYS A 11 4.38 2.13 -10.80
C LYS A 11 3.52 0.94 -10.37
N VAL A 12 4.11 -0.27 -10.44
CA VAL A 12 3.58 -1.58 -10.01
C VAL A 12 2.48 -2.12 -10.93
N ASP A 13 2.73 -3.29 -11.55
CA ASP A 13 1.67 -4.11 -12.17
C ASP A 13 0.64 -4.38 -11.06
N ASP A 14 -0.54 -3.76 -11.16
CA ASP A 14 -1.69 -4.01 -10.30
C ASP A 14 -1.82 -5.53 -10.09
N LEU A 15 -1.69 -6.03 -8.85
CA LEU A 15 -1.81 -7.45 -8.49
C LEU A 15 -2.99 -8.15 -9.21
N GLN A 16 -4.14 -7.48 -9.34
CA GLN A 16 -5.28 -7.98 -10.12
C GLN A 16 -4.96 -8.13 -11.62
N GLN A 17 -4.36 -7.12 -12.26
CA GLN A 17 -3.95 -7.17 -13.66
C GLN A 17 -2.86 -8.22 -13.90
N MET A 18 -1.95 -8.38 -12.95
CA MET A 18 -0.90 -9.39 -13.01
C MET A 18 -1.50 -10.81 -13.04
N VAL A 19 -2.35 -11.13 -12.06
CA VAL A 19 -3.00 -12.44 -11.98
C VAL A 19 -3.89 -12.69 -13.20
N TYR A 20 -4.64 -11.68 -13.65
CA TYR A 20 -5.46 -11.78 -14.86
C TYR A 20 -4.63 -12.07 -16.11
N ARG A 21 -3.48 -11.42 -16.26
CA ARG A 21 -2.56 -11.64 -17.40
C ARG A 21 -2.03 -13.06 -17.38
N ILE A 22 -1.67 -13.60 -16.22
CA ILE A 22 -1.16 -14.98 -16.10
C ILE A 22 -2.25 -15.98 -16.50
N ILE A 23 -3.45 -15.86 -15.93
CA ILE A 23 -4.58 -16.75 -16.24
C ILE A 23 -4.94 -16.68 -17.73
N ASN A 24 -4.97 -15.48 -18.33
CA ASN A 24 -5.29 -15.33 -19.74
C ASN A 24 -4.19 -15.86 -20.68
N THR A 25 -2.94 -15.93 -20.21
CA THR A 25 -1.79 -16.39 -21.02
C THR A 25 -1.56 -17.88 -20.89
N TRP A 26 -1.78 -18.45 -19.70
CA TRP A 26 -1.42 -19.83 -19.37
C TRP A 26 -2.61 -20.69 -18.93
N GLY A 27 -3.81 -20.13 -18.82
CA GLY A 27 -5.00 -20.82 -18.30
C GLY A 27 -5.41 -22.08 -19.06
N ASP A 28 -5.08 -22.13 -20.35
CA ASP A 28 -5.34 -23.28 -21.23
C ASP A 28 -4.20 -24.32 -21.20
N ALA A 29 -3.13 -24.08 -20.45
CA ALA A 29 -2.03 -25.02 -20.36
C ALA A 29 -2.41 -26.23 -19.45
N PRO A 30 -2.07 -27.46 -19.85
CA PRO A 30 -2.47 -28.68 -19.13
C PRO A 30 -1.81 -28.81 -17.74
N ASP A 31 -0.72 -28.09 -17.50
CA ASP A 31 0.02 -28.02 -16.24
C ASP A 31 -0.35 -26.80 -15.37
N PHE A 32 -1.30 -25.97 -15.83
CA PHE A 32 -1.72 -24.77 -15.10
C PHE A 32 -2.74 -25.11 -14.00
N PRO A 33 -2.60 -24.53 -12.78
CA PRO A 33 -3.55 -24.74 -11.70
C PRO A 33 -4.96 -24.26 -12.09
N GLN A 34 -5.94 -25.16 -12.06
CA GLN A 34 -7.32 -24.85 -12.39
C GLN A 34 -8.06 -24.36 -11.14
N MET A 35 -8.85 -23.29 -11.28
CA MET A 35 -9.59 -22.69 -10.15
C MET A 35 -10.54 -23.68 -9.46
N LYS A 36 -11.07 -24.65 -10.24
CA LYS A 36 -11.99 -25.69 -9.76
C LYS A 36 -11.38 -26.59 -8.69
N ASP A 37 -10.08 -26.85 -8.77
CA ASP A 37 -9.37 -27.74 -7.84
C ASP A 37 -9.24 -27.12 -6.44
N TYR A 38 -9.38 -25.80 -6.33
CA TYR A 38 -9.28 -25.03 -5.09
C TYR A 38 -10.65 -24.57 -4.57
N GLY A 39 -11.75 -24.91 -5.25
CA GLY A 39 -13.10 -24.43 -4.89
C GLY A 39 -13.30 -22.92 -5.13
N VAL A 40 -12.39 -22.28 -5.88
CA VAL A 40 -12.41 -20.84 -6.13
C VAL A 40 -13.13 -20.57 -7.46
N THR A 41 -13.98 -19.54 -7.50
CA THR A 41 -14.58 -19.06 -8.76
C THR A 41 -13.83 -17.83 -9.26
N LYS A 42 -13.88 -17.57 -10.58
CA LYS A 42 -13.26 -16.37 -11.18
C LYS A 42 -13.75 -15.07 -10.52
N GLU A 43 -15.04 -15.00 -10.22
CA GLU A 43 -15.66 -13.85 -9.57
C GLU A 43 -15.18 -13.68 -8.12
N SER A 44 -15.13 -14.78 -7.36
CA SER A 44 -14.62 -14.79 -5.99
C SER A 44 -13.14 -14.39 -5.92
N LEU A 45 -12.32 -14.90 -6.85
CA LEU A 45 -10.93 -14.51 -6.98
C LEU A 45 -10.78 -13.02 -7.30
N LEU A 46 -11.52 -12.50 -8.29
CA LEU A 46 -11.45 -11.09 -8.66
C LEU A 46 -11.86 -10.17 -7.50
N SER A 47 -12.92 -10.50 -6.78
CA SER A 47 -13.34 -9.76 -5.59
C SER A 47 -12.24 -9.76 -4.52
N TYR A 48 -11.65 -10.93 -4.25
CA TYR A 48 -10.56 -11.06 -3.27
C TYR A 48 -9.32 -10.23 -3.64
N LEU A 49 -8.92 -10.27 -4.92
CA LEU A 49 -7.80 -9.49 -5.42
C LEU A 49 -8.06 -7.98 -5.36
N PHE A 50 -9.29 -7.57 -5.70
CA PHE A 50 -9.72 -6.18 -5.62
C PHE A 50 -9.69 -5.66 -4.17
N ASP A 51 -10.24 -6.42 -3.22
CA ASP A 51 -10.26 -6.06 -1.81
C ASP A 51 -8.83 -5.94 -1.25
N LYS A 52 -7.94 -6.89 -1.60
CA LYS A 52 -6.53 -6.80 -1.25
C LYS A 52 -5.85 -5.55 -1.81
N GLN A 53 -6.06 -5.25 -3.08
CA GLN A 53 -5.52 -4.04 -3.69
C GLN A 53 -6.06 -2.78 -3.03
N SER A 54 -7.34 -2.72 -2.72
CA SER A 54 -7.95 -1.57 -2.05
C SER A 54 -7.29 -1.27 -0.70
N VAL A 55 -6.90 -2.31 0.04
CA VAL A 55 -6.20 -2.16 1.32
C VAL A 55 -4.74 -1.76 1.13
N LEU A 56 -4.06 -2.27 0.10
CA LEU A 56 -2.70 -1.84 -0.26
C LEU A 56 -2.67 -0.37 -0.73
N ASP A 57 -3.64 0.02 -1.55
CA ASP A 57 -3.79 1.38 -2.09
C ASP A 57 -4.29 2.38 -1.04
N SER A 58 -4.98 1.90 0.01
CA SER A 58 -5.40 2.74 1.14
C SER A 58 -4.22 3.39 1.88
N MET A 59 -3.00 2.85 1.71
CA MET A 59 -1.81 3.45 2.27
C MET A 59 -1.53 4.83 1.63
N GLY A 60 -2.05 5.12 0.44
CA GLY A 60 -1.84 6.39 -0.26
C GLY A 60 -0.45 6.49 -0.91
N SER A 61 -0.33 7.39 -1.89
CA SER A 61 0.92 7.54 -2.67
C SER A 61 2.05 8.15 -1.83
N GLU A 62 3.30 7.96 -2.26
CA GLU A 62 4.46 8.66 -1.67
C GLU A 62 4.26 10.19 -1.63
N LYS A 63 3.60 10.76 -2.64
CA LYS A 63 3.27 12.18 -2.68
C LYS A 63 2.29 12.55 -1.57
N SER A 64 1.28 11.72 -1.33
CA SER A 64 0.32 11.90 -0.23
C SER A 64 1.02 11.85 1.13
N HIS A 65 2.00 10.94 1.30
CA HIS A 65 2.79 10.81 2.53
C HIS A 65 3.67 12.04 2.78
N LEU A 66 4.31 12.57 1.74
CA LEU A 66 5.15 13.78 1.84
C LEU A 66 4.31 15.00 2.19
N THR A 67 3.11 15.16 1.60
CA THR A 67 2.19 16.24 1.96
C THR A 67 1.72 16.12 3.40
N LEU A 68 1.37 14.91 3.85
CA LEU A 68 1.01 14.65 5.25
C LEU A 68 2.17 14.98 6.20
N LEU A 69 3.39 14.55 5.88
CA LEU A 69 4.58 14.89 6.67
C LEU A 69 4.76 16.41 6.77
N GLY A 70 4.63 17.12 5.65
CA GLY A 70 4.70 18.58 5.61
C GLY A 70 3.68 19.24 6.54
N ILE A 71 2.43 18.81 6.49
CA ILE A 71 1.37 19.32 7.39
C ILE A 71 1.73 19.04 8.85
N PHE A 72 2.11 17.80 9.17
CA PHE A 72 2.43 17.39 10.54
C PHE A 72 3.65 18.10 11.13
N VAL A 73 4.65 18.47 10.30
CA VAL A 73 5.84 19.23 10.75
C VAL A 73 5.54 20.73 10.84
N VAL A 74 4.80 21.29 9.88
CA VAL A 74 4.54 22.74 9.81
C VAL A 74 3.51 23.18 10.84
N THR A 75 2.43 22.41 11.07
CA THR A 75 1.38 22.74 12.04
C THR A 75 1.91 23.05 13.45
N PRO A 76 2.75 22.22 14.09
CA PRO A 76 3.27 22.52 15.42
C PRO A 76 4.23 23.72 15.44
N ILE A 77 5.01 23.93 14.37
CA ILE A 77 5.88 25.11 14.24
C ILE A 77 5.02 26.38 14.14
N PHE A 78 3.93 26.32 13.37
CA PHE A 78 2.99 27.42 13.20
C PHE A 78 2.26 27.76 14.51
N ILE A 79 1.81 26.73 15.24
CA ILE A 79 1.19 26.89 16.57
C ILE A 79 2.21 27.51 17.55
N ALA A 80 3.45 27.00 17.59
CA ALA A 80 4.49 27.54 18.46
C ALA A 80 4.84 29.01 18.12
N SER A 81 4.77 29.39 16.84
CA SER A 81 5.00 30.77 16.38
C SER A 81 3.95 31.77 16.87
N LEU A 82 2.76 31.32 17.29
CA LEU A 82 1.71 32.19 17.82
C LEU A 82 1.93 32.57 19.29
N PHE A 83 2.86 31.91 19.98
CA PHE A 83 3.17 32.18 21.38
C PHE A 83 4.49 32.95 21.53
N PRO A 84 4.56 33.94 22.45
CA PRO A 84 5.83 34.61 22.77
C PRO A 84 6.83 33.59 23.34
N VAL A 85 8.09 33.67 22.88
CA VAL A 85 9.17 32.71 23.20
C VAL A 85 9.40 32.53 24.70
N SER A 86 9.09 33.56 25.50
CA SER A 86 9.16 33.56 26.97
C SER A 86 8.10 32.70 27.67
N LYS A 87 7.03 32.28 26.97
CA LYS A 87 6.02 31.34 27.49
C LYS A 87 6.13 29.93 26.91
N LEU A 88 7.09 29.68 26.02
CA LEU A 88 7.32 28.35 25.49
C LEU A 88 8.17 27.53 26.46
N PRO A 89 7.79 26.28 26.76
CA PRO A 89 8.66 25.38 27.48
C PRO A 89 9.95 25.24 26.66
N PHE A 90 11.11 25.40 27.31
CA PHE A 90 12.46 25.32 26.70
C PHE A 90 12.97 26.53 25.89
N GLY A 91 12.29 27.68 25.92
CA GLY A 91 12.83 28.97 25.44
C GLY A 91 13.27 28.95 23.97
N ARG A 92 14.53 29.31 23.68
CA ARG A 92 15.07 29.43 22.30
C ARG A 92 15.10 28.10 21.52
N TYR A 93 15.12 26.95 22.22
CA TYR A 93 15.18 25.62 21.59
C TYR A 93 13.80 24.99 21.38
N ALA A 94 12.72 25.64 21.83
CA ALA A 94 11.36 25.12 21.74
C ALA A 94 10.98 24.75 20.29
N ALA A 95 11.30 25.60 19.31
CA ALA A 95 10.99 25.36 17.90
C ALA A 95 11.64 24.08 17.35
N ILE A 96 12.89 23.79 17.74
CA ILE A 96 13.61 22.59 17.32
C ILE A 96 13.00 21.35 17.99
N LEU A 97 12.66 21.43 19.28
CA LEU A 97 12.01 20.34 20.00
C LEU A 97 10.63 20.02 19.44
N PHE A 98 9.83 21.03 19.07
CA PHE A 98 8.54 20.82 18.41
C PHE A 98 8.69 20.23 17.01
N ALA A 99 9.70 20.63 16.23
CA ALA A 99 9.99 20.03 14.94
C ALA A 99 10.38 18.54 15.07
N ILE A 100 11.26 18.21 16.01
CA ILE A 100 11.66 16.82 16.30
C ILE A 100 10.46 16.02 16.82
N GLY A 101 9.66 16.60 17.72
CA GLY A 101 8.44 15.99 18.24
C GLY A 101 7.42 15.69 17.15
N GLY A 102 7.21 16.63 16.22
CA GLY A 102 6.35 16.44 15.04
C GLY A 102 6.85 15.34 14.12
N ALA A 103 8.15 15.29 13.85
CA ALA A 103 8.76 14.23 13.06
C ALA A 103 8.65 12.84 13.72
N LEU A 104 8.85 12.76 15.04
CA LEU A 104 8.66 11.53 15.83
C LEU A 104 7.21 11.06 15.80
N LEU A 105 6.25 11.97 16.01
CA LEU A 105 4.81 11.70 15.90
C LEU A 105 4.44 11.15 14.52
N PHE A 106 4.94 11.76 13.45
CA PHE A 106 4.72 11.27 12.09
C PHE A 106 5.28 9.85 11.90
N GLY A 107 6.48 9.57 12.43
CA GLY A 107 7.07 8.24 12.42
C GLY A 107 6.20 7.20 13.13
N LEU A 108 5.65 7.54 14.30
CA LEU A 108 4.74 6.66 15.05
C LEU A 108 3.43 6.42 14.30
N VAL A 109 2.82 7.45 13.73
CA VAL A 109 1.61 7.33 12.91
C VAL A 109 1.86 6.41 11.71
N ARG A 110 3.04 6.52 11.06
CA ARG A 110 3.41 5.67 9.93
C ARG A 110 3.55 4.20 10.34
N LEU A 111 4.21 3.94 11.46
CA LEU A 111 4.31 2.58 12.03
C LEU A 111 2.93 2.01 12.34
N PHE A 112 2.07 2.81 12.96
CA PHE A 112 0.71 2.41 13.30
C PHE A 112 -0.13 2.10 12.06
N MET A 113 -0.09 2.93 11.01
CA MET A 113 -0.78 2.64 9.74
C MET A 113 -0.28 1.34 9.11
N GLY A 114 1.04 1.12 9.08
CA GLY A 114 1.62 -0.13 8.59
C GLY A 114 1.13 -1.35 9.38
N PHE A 115 1.00 -1.21 10.70
CA PHE A 115 0.46 -2.26 11.56
C PHE A 115 -1.02 -2.54 11.30
N VAL A 116 -1.86 -1.50 11.20
CA VAL A 116 -3.29 -1.64 10.88
C VAL A 116 -3.50 -2.34 9.53
N ILE A 117 -2.68 -2.02 8.53
CA ILE A 117 -2.76 -2.65 7.20
C ILE A 117 -2.37 -4.13 7.29
N LYS A 118 -1.29 -4.48 7.99
CA LYS A 118 -0.92 -5.88 8.23
C LYS A 118 -2.05 -6.65 8.92
N GLN A 119 -2.68 -6.04 9.91
CA GLN A 119 -3.78 -6.65 10.64
C GLN A 119 -5.03 -6.83 9.77
N ARG A 120 -5.39 -5.82 8.96
CA ARG A 120 -6.50 -5.92 8.00
C ARG A 120 -6.24 -6.98 6.95
N LEU A 121 -5.01 -7.08 6.44
CA LEU A 121 -4.61 -8.09 5.47
C LEU A 121 -4.66 -9.50 6.09
N ALA A 122 -4.20 -9.65 7.34
CA ALA A 122 -4.30 -10.92 8.08
C ALA A 122 -5.75 -11.33 8.36
N LYS A 123 -6.65 -10.36 8.55
CA LYS A 123 -8.08 -10.64 8.76
C LYS A 123 -8.80 -11.07 7.47
N MET A 124 -8.33 -10.61 6.31
CA MET A 124 -8.85 -11.01 5.00
C MET A 124 -8.15 -12.26 4.45
N HIS A 125 -7.32 -12.94 5.24
CA HIS A 125 -6.61 -14.12 4.78
C HIS A 125 -7.59 -15.27 4.56
N ASP A 126 -7.77 -15.65 3.29
CA ASP A 126 -8.49 -16.86 2.89
C ASP A 126 -7.49 -17.85 2.31
N GLU A 127 -7.31 -18.99 2.99
CA GLU A 127 -6.31 -20.01 2.64
C GLU A 127 -6.52 -20.55 1.21
N GLN A 128 -7.77 -20.66 0.74
CA GLN A 128 -8.07 -21.24 -0.58
C GLN A 128 -7.63 -20.31 -1.72
N HIS A 129 -7.89 -19.01 -1.59
CA HIS A 129 -7.50 -18.01 -2.58
C HIS A 129 -6.00 -17.77 -2.57
N GLU A 130 -5.36 -17.77 -1.40
CA GLU A 130 -3.91 -17.58 -1.27
C GLU A 130 -3.14 -18.72 -1.91
N GLN A 131 -3.54 -19.97 -1.66
CA GLN A 131 -2.92 -21.15 -2.28
C GLN A 131 -3.04 -21.11 -3.80
N TYR A 132 -4.21 -20.73 -4.32
CA TYR A 132 -4.40 -20.58 -5.77
C TYR A 132 -3.51 -19.47 -6.35
N ILE A 133 -3.50 -18.29 -5.74
CA ILE A 133 -2.68 -17.15 -6.19
C ILE A 133 -1.20 -17.50 -6.16
N GLU A 134 -0.73 -18.15 -5.09
CA GLU A 134 0.66 -18.58 -4.96
C GLU A 134 1.07 -19.56 -6.06
N GLN A 135 0.22 -20.54 -6.40
CA GLN A 135 0.48 -21.48 -7.48
C GLN A 135 0.51 -20.79 -8.86
N VAL A 136 -0.42 -19.86 -9.11
CA VAL A 136 -0.47 -19.08 -10.36
C VAL A 136 0.77 -18.18 -10.51
N VAL A 137 1.20 -17.52 -9.43
CA VAL A 137 2.40 -16.67 -9.43
C VAL A 137 3.68 -17.52 -9.57
N ASN A 138 3.76 -18.66 -8.87
CA ASN A 138 4.89 -19.58 -8.96
C ASN A 138 5.00 -20.20 -10.36
N TYR A 139 3.88 -20.49 -11.03
CA TYR A 139 3.89 -20.98 -12.41
C TYR A 139 4.57 -19.98 -13.35
N ARG A 140 4.28 -18.68 -13.23
CA ARG A 140 4.98 -17.62 -13.97
C ARG A 140 6.48 -17.59 -13.65
N SER A 141 6.88 -17.81 -12.40
CA SER A 141 8.30 -17.77 -12.02
C SER A 141 9.12 -18.97 -12.55
N ARG A 142 8.47 -20.05 -12.97
CA ARG A 142 9.12 -21.28 -13.47
C ARG A 142 9.24 -21.34 -15.00
N LYS A 143 8.64 -20.40 -15.74
CA LYS A 143 8.73 -20.28 -17.21
C LYS A 143 9.42 -18.99 -17.62
#